data_AF-A0A2E1MXU4-F1
#
_entry.id   AF-A0A2E1MXU4-F1
#
_cell.length_a   1.000
_cell.length_b   1.000
_cell.length_c   1.000
_cell.angle_alpha   90.00
_cell.angle_beta   90.00
_cell.angle_gamma   90.00
#
_symmetry.space_group_name_H-M   'P 1'
#
loop_
_entity.id
_entity.type
_entity.pdbx_description
1 polymer ?
#
loop_
_entity_poly.entity_id
_entity_poly.type
_entity_poly.pdbx_seq_one_letter_code
_entity_poly.pdbx_strand_id
1 'polypeptide(L)' 'MSTEKKSINLGIVVWLNLIIGIYNMYTYQQDNTILNLFIGAINIGVWVFLRNNSLRIAYLKGRLNR' A
#
# COMPACT_ATOMS: atom_id res chain seq x y z
N MET A 1 -11.02 16.37 12.02
CA MET A 1 -10.71 14.91 12.07
C MET A 1 -9.23 14.74 12.40
N SER A 2 -8.88 14.13 13.55
CA SER A 2 -7.49 13.99 14.02
C SER A 2 -6.59 13.26 12.99
N THR A 3 -5.35 13.71 12.84
CA THR A 3 -4.33 13.15 11.94
C THR A 3 -4.06 11.68 12.22
N GLU A 4 -4.20 11.24 13.47
CA GLU A 4 -4.08 9.83 13.86
C GLU A 4 -5.20 8.97 13.28
N LYS A 5 -6.46 9.43 13.33
CA LYS A 5 -7.58 8.69 12.70
C LYS A 5 -7.35 8.56 11.19
N LYS A 6 -6.79 9.58 10.55
CA LYS A 6 -6.43 9.53 9.12
C LYS A 6 -5.28 8.56 8.84
N SER A 7 -4.28 8.46 9.73
CA SER A 7 -3.16 7.52 9.55
C SER A 7 -3.58 6.06 9.75
N ILE A 8 -4.55 5.80 10.64
CA ILE A 8 -5.16 4.49 10.84
C ILE A 8 -5.94 4.09 9.57
N ASN A 9 -6.81 4.95 9.05
CA ASN A 9 -7.55 4.67 7.81
C ASN A 9 -6.61 4.40 6.62
N LEU A 10 -5.57 5.22 6.44
CA LEU A 10 -4.54 4.97 5.42
C LEU A 10 -3.83 3.64 5.64
N GLY A 11 -3.61 3.25 6.90
CA GLY A 11 -3.06 1.95 7.24
C GLY A 11 -3.88 0.78 6.75
N ILE A 12 -5.19 0.86 6.91
CA ILE A 12 -6.14 -0.16 6.44
C ILE A 12 -6.07 -0.25 4.91
N VAL A 13 -6.08 0.90 4.22
CA VAL A 13 -5.97 0.94 2.75
C VAL A 13 -4.64 0.35 2.27
N VAL A 14 -3.54 0.66 2.94
CA VAL A 14 -2.20 0.13 2.62
C VAL A 14 -2.15 -1.39 2.80
N TRP A 15 -2.79 -1.92 3.85
CA TRP A 15 -2.93 -3.36 4.06
C TRP A 15 -3.82 -4.04 3.01
N LEU A 16 -4.93 -3.42 2.60
CA LEU A 16 -5.73 -3.92 1.49
C LEU A 16 -4.92 -3.98 0.20
N ASN A 17 -4.08 -2.97 -0.06
CA ASN A 17 -3.23 -2.94 -1.23
C ASN A 17 -2.20 -4.09 -1.25
N LEU A 18 -1.72 -4.52 -0.07
CA LEU A 18 -0.88 -5.69 0.07
C LEU A 18 -1.62 -6.98 -0.31
N ILE A 19 -2.84 -7.17 0.20
CA ILE A 19 -3.66 -8.36 -0.10
C ILE A 19 -3.91 -8.46 -1.61
N ILE A 20 -4.24 -7.34 -2.26
CA ILE A 20 -4.42 -7.27 -3.71
C ILE A 20 -3.10 -7.59 -4.43
N GLY A 21 -1.97 -7.09 -3.94
CA GLY A 21 -0.65 -7.37 -4.51
C GLY A 21 -0.29 -8.86 -4.46
N ILE A 22 -0.53 -9.52 -3.33
CA ILE A 22 -0.33 -10.96 -3.16
C ILE A 22 -1.26 -11.75 -4.08
N TYR A 23 -2.53 -11.33 -4.20
CA TYR A 23 -3.49 -11.96 -5.11
C TYR A 23 -3.02 -11.87 -6.57
N ASN A 24 -2.56 -10.70 -7.02
CA ASN A 24 -2.03 -10.55 -8.38
C ASN A 24 -0.77 -11.41 -8.62
N MET A 25 0.08 -11.60 -7.62
CA MET A 25 1.21 -12.53 -7.73
C MET A 25 0.76 -14.00 -7.80
N TYR A 26 -0.31 -14.37 -7.11
CA TYR A 26 -0.91 -15.70 -7.23
C TYR A 26 -1.52 -15.91 -8.63
N THR A 27 -2.22 -14.91 -9.18
CA THR A 27 -2.77 -14.95 -10.54
C THR A 27 -1.65 -15.03 -11.59
N TYR A 28 -0.52 -14.37 -11.36
CA TYR A 28 0.66 -14.51 -12.23
C TYR A 28 1.12 -15.96 -12.38
N GLN A 29 1.06 -16.74 -11.29
CA GLN A 29 1.44 -18.16 -11.33
C GLN A 29 0.51 -19.00 -12.22
N GLN A 30 -0.76 -18.60 -12.38
CA GLN A 30 -1.72 -19.30 -13.24
C GLN A 30 -1.65 -18.84 -14.70
N ASP A 31 -1.59 -17.53 -14.95
CA ASP A 31 -1.73 -16.95 -16.29
C ASP A 31 -0.41 -16.55 -16.96
N ASN A 32 0.75 -16.76 -16.32
CA ASN A 32 2.09 -16.34 -16.78
C ASN A 32 2.20 -14.86 -17.24
N THR A 33 1.27 -14.02 -16.79
CA THR A 33 1.15 -12.64 -17.25
C THR A 33 2.10 -11.74 -16.46
N ILE A 34 3.28 -11.45 -17.02
CA ILE A 34 4.34 -10.65 -16.40
C ILE A 34 3.83 -9.30 -15.86
N LEU A 35 2.79 -8.71 -16.47
CA LEU A 35 2.16 -7.47 -15.95
C LEU A 35 1.58 -7.66 -14.53
N ASN A 36 0.95 -8.81 -14.24
CA ASN A 36 0.42 -9.10 -12.90
C ASN A 36 1.53 -9.23 -11.85
N LEU A 37 2.71 -9.72 -12.25
CA LEU A 37 3.88 -9.76 -11.37
C LEU A 37 4.38 -8.35 -11.04
N PHE A 38 4.51 -7.48 -12.04
CA PHE A 38 4.93 -6.09 -11.82
C PHE A 38 3.91 -5.31 -10.96
N ILE A 39 2.62 -5.44 -11.24
CA ILE A 39 1.56 -4.80 -10.46
C ILE A 39 1.58 -5.33 -9.01
N GLY A 40 1.71 -6.64 -8.83
CA GLY A 40 1.85 -7.26 -7.52
C GLY A 40 3.05 -6.73 -6.73
N ALA A 41 4.22 -6.66 -7.38
CA ALA A 41 5.46 -6.15 -6.80
C ALA A 41 5.34 -4.66 -6.41
N ILE A 42 4.71 -3.83 -7.24
CA ILE A 42 4.44 -2.41 -6.94
C ILE A 42 3.52 -2.30 -5.72
N ASN A 43 2.45 -3.09 -5.66
CA ASN A 43 1.51 -3.08 -4.54
C ASN A 43 2.18 -3.47 -3.21
N ILE A 44 3.04 -4.50 -3.23
CA ILE A 44 3.86 -4.89 -2.07
C ILE A 44 4.86 -3.79 -1.73
N GLY A 45 5.48 -3.16 -2.72
CA GLY A 45 6.41 -2.03 -2.53
C GLY A 45 5.73 -0.86 -1.82
N VAL A 46 4.55 -0.44 -2.28
CA VAL A 46 3.73 0.60 -1.65
C VAL A 46 3.44 0.24 -0.19
N TRP A 47 3.14 -1.02 0.10
CA TRP A 47 2.98 -1.48 1.47
C TRP A 47 4.28 -1.38 2.29
N VAL A 48 5.43 -1.80 1.77
CA VAL A 48 6.71 -1.72 2.48
C VAL A 48 7.04 -0.27 2.89
N PHE A 49 6.84 0.69 1.99
CA PHE A 49 7.12 2.10 2.27
C PHE A 49 6.13 2.74 3.26
N LEU A 50 4.86 2.36 3.18
CA LEU A 50 3.80 2.93 4.00
C LEU A 50 3.41 2.05 5.21
N ARG A 51 4.09 0.94 5.50
CA ARG A 51 3.71 0.08 6.64
C ARG A 51 3.95 0.74 8.00
N ASN A 52 4.89 1.68 8.11
CA ASN A 52 5.20 2.32 9.39
C ASN A 52 4.24 3.49 9.66
N ASN A 53 3.60 3.49 10.84
CA ASN A 53 2.67 4.57 11.23
C ASN A 53 3.35 5.95 11.21
N SER A 54 4.61 6.03 11.66
CA SER A 54 5.40 7.27 11.65
C SER A 54 5.59 7.86 10.24
N LEU A 55 5.81 7.00 9.23
CA LEU A 55 5.94 7.43 7.83
C LEU A 55 4.59 7.88 7.26
N ARG A 56 3.48 7.21 7.62
CA ARG A 56 2.13 7.64 7.22
C ARG A 56 1.77 9.00 7.82
N ILE A 57 2.11 9.23 9.09
CA ILE A 57 1.90 10.51 9.76
C ILE A 57 2.76 11.61 9.11
N ALA A 58 4.02 11.32 8.79
CA ALA A 58 4.89 12.26 8.07
C ALA A 58 4.34 12.61 6.67
N TYR A 59 3.86 11.62 5.91
CA TYR A 59 3.20 11.82 4.63
C TYR A 59 1.95 12.70 4.75
N LEU A 60 1.10 12.42 5.74
CA LEU A 60 -0.10 13.22 6.02
C LEU A 60 0.24 14.66 6.44
N LYS A 61 1.28 14.84 7.24
CA LYS A 61 1.74 16.16 7.69
C LYS A 61 2.32 16.97 6.53
N GLY A 62 3.10 16.35 5.65
CA GLY A 62 3.60 16.97 4.41
C GLY A 62 2.48 17.33 3.43
N ARG A 63 1.42 16.52 3.37
CA ARG A 63 0.23 16.81 2.56
C ARG A 63 -0.63 17.95 3.11
N LEU A 64 -0.67 18.15 4.43
CA LEU A 64 -1.46 19.21 5.06
C LEU A 64 -0.78 20.60 4.95
N ASN A 65 0.52 20.62 4.68
CA ASN A 65 1.36 21.82 4.60
C ASN A 65 1.58 22.29 3.14
N ARG A 66 0.91 21.66 2.17
CA ARG A 66 0.78 22.06 0.77
C ARG A 66 -0.63 22.58 0.54
#